data_AF-A0A7C6A7H1-F1
#
_entry.id   AF-A0A7C6A7H1-F1
#
_cell.length_a   1.000
_cell.length_b   1.000
_cell.length_c   1.000
_cell.angle_alpha   90.00
_cell.angle_beta   90.00
_cell.angle_gamma   90.00
#
_symmetry.space_group_name_H-M   'P 1'
#
loop_
_entity.id
_entity.type
_entity.pdbx_description
1 polymer ?
#
loop_
_entity_poly.entity_id
_entity_poly.type
_entity_poly.pdbx_seq_one_letter_code
_entity_poly.pdbx_strand_id
1 'polypeptide(L)'
;MPRNVAYIVADDESEKLMQKAAIDSFAKQSGFDDLEYFYESEKSYVSWKNRDLGKTILPSLNEGDNFIVSDGAKLGNSTPETDVVLMYFADKQVNVYFAKIRMKIL
;
A
#
# COMPACT_ATOMS: atom_id res chain seq x y z
N MET A 1 -2.58 -13.94 -14.31
CA MET A 1 -1.31 -13.56 -13.67
C MET A 1 -1.67 -12.69 -12.47
N PRO A 2 -0.95 -12.80 -11.34
CA PRO A 2 -1.15 -11.92 -10.20
C PRO A 2 -0.99 -10.44 -10.60
N ARG A 3 -1.87 -9.57 -10.12
CA ARG A 3 -1.74 -8.12 -10.28
C ARG A 3 -0.73 -7.58 -9.28
N ASN A 4 0.03 -6.55 -9.67
CA ASN A 4 0.91 -5.82 -8.78
C ASN A 4 0.30 -4.45 -8.49
N VAL A 5 -0.37 -4.32 -7.35
CA VAL A 5 -1.10 -3.11 -6.94
C VAL A 5 -0.23 -2.28 -6.00
N ALA A 6 0.09 -1.06 -6.42
CA ALA A 6 0.85 -0.09 -5.64
C ALA A 6 -0.11 0.96 -5.05
N TYR A 7 -0.12 1.10 -3.72
CA TYR A 7 -1.02 2.01 -3.02
C TYR A 7 -0.26 3.16 -2.36
N ILE A 8 -0.68 4.39 -2.65
CA ILE A 8 -0.07 5.62 -2.16
C ILE A 8 -1.15 6.47 -1.48
N VAL A 9 -0.91 6.79 -0.21
CA VAL A 9 -1.73 7.75 0.55
C VAL A 9 -0.89 8.98 0.81
N ALA A 10 -1.20 10.07 0.13
CA ALA A 10 -0.40 11.29 0.19
C ALA A 10 -1.25 12.55 0.21
N ASP A 11 -0.80 13.53 0.99
CA ASP A 11 -1.49 14.81 1.16
C ASP A 11 -1.02 15.88 0.16
N ASP A 12 0.18 15.68 -0.37
CA ASP A 12 0.80 16.56 -1.36
C ASP A 12 1.63 15.75 -2.38
N GLU A 13 2.03 16.42 -3.46
CA GLU A 13 2.79 15.79 -4.55
C GLU A 13 4.22 15.39 -4.12
N SER A 14 4.82 16.05 -3.13
CA SER A 14 6.16 15.69 -2.65
C SER A 14 6.12 14.34 -1.95
N GLU A 15 5.16 14.15 -1.06
CA GLU A 15 4.93 12.89 -0.35
C GLU A 15 4.59 11.75 -1.32
N LYS A 16 3.72 12.02 -2.30
CA LYS A 16 3.36 11.08 -3.36
C LYS A 16 4.57 10.62 -4.15
N LEU A 17 5.44 11.56 -4.56
CA LEU A 17 6.67 11.25 -5.29
C LEU A 17 7.65 10.41 -4.47
N MET A 18 7.82 10.72 -3.18
CA MET A 18 8.68 9.93 -2.28
C MET A 18 8.20 8.50 -2.12
N GLN A 19 6.89 8.31 -1.90
CA GLN A 19 6.31 6.98 -1.78
C GLN A 19 6.41 6.19 -3.09
N LYS A 20 6.10 6.84 -4.22
CA LYS A 20 6.22 6.23 -5.54
C LYS A 20 7.66 5.77 -5.81
N ALA A 21 8.65 6.61 -5.53
CA ALA A 21 10.06 6.27 -5.72
C ALA A 21 10.50 5.07 -4.87
N ALA A 22 10.02 4.99 -3.62
CA ALA A 22 10.30 3.85 -2.75
C ALA A 22 9.67 2.55 -3.29
N ILE A 23 8.42 2.61 -3.74
CA ILE A 23 7.70 1.49 -4.34
C ILE A 23 8.37 1.04 -5.64
N ASP A 24 8.68 1.97 -6.56
CA ASP A 24 9.37 1.67 -7.83
C ASP A 24 10.72 0.98 -7.57
N SER A 25 11.49 1.48 -6.59
CA SER A 25 12.78 0.90 -6.21
C SER A 25 12.64 -0.52 -5.65
N PHE A 26 11.66 -0.74 -4.79
CA PHE A 26 11.35 -2.06 -4.24
C PHE A 26 10.89 -3.04 -5.31
N ALA A 27 9.98 -2.61 -6.19
CA ALA A 27 9.43 -3.41 -7.26
C ALA A 27 10.54 -3.88 -8.22
N LYS A 28 11.40 -2.95 -8.65
CA LYS A 28 12.56 -3.27 -9.49
C LYS A 28 13.51 -4.28 -8.83
N GLN A 29 13.77 -4.15 -7.53
CA GLN A 29 14.64 -5.09 -6.81
C GLN A 29 14.01 -6.47 -6.61
N SER A 30 12.68 -6.52 -6.55
CA SER A 30 11.91 -7.75 -6.26
C SER A 30 11.39 -8.45 -7.52
N GLY A 31 11.59 -7.86 -8.70
CA GLY A 31 11.11 -8.42 -9.97
C GLY A 31 9.60 -8.24 -10.20
N PHE A 32 9.00 -7.19 -9.64
CA PHE A 32 7.61 -6.83 -9.92
C PHE A 32 7.57 -5.84 -11.10
N ASP A 33 6.96 -6.27 -12.20
CA ASP A 33 6.68 -5.43 -13.38
C ASP A 33 5.19 -4.99 -13.39
N ASP A 34 4.81 -4.07 -14.28
CA ASP A 34 3.42 -3.66 -14.53
C ASP A 34 2.63 -3.23 -13.27
N LEU A 35 3.23 -2.35 -12.45
CA LEU A 35 2.57 -1.79 -11.27
C LEU A 35 1.32 -0.97 -11.63
N GLU A 36 0.18 -1.32 -11.04
CA GLU A 36 -1.06 -0.56 -11.08
C GLU A 36 -1.14 0.36 -9.85
N TYR A 37 -1.12 1.67 -10.08
CA TYR A 37 -1.08 2.66 -9.00
C TYR A 37 -2.47 3.15 -8.58
N PHE A 38 -2.74 3.06 -7.28
CA PHE A 38 -3.88 3.67 -6.62
C PHE A 38 -3.41 4.80 -5.72
N TYR A 39 -3.98 5.98 -5.94
CA TYR A 39 -3.68 7.18 -5.17
C TYR A 39 -4.89 7.57 -4.34
N GLU A 40 -4.67 7.76 -3.05
CA GLU A 40 -5.69 8.18 -2.11
C GLU A 40 -5.21 9.46 -1.39
N SER A 41 -6.13 10.40 -1.19
CA SER A 41 -5.85 11.68 -0.49
C SER A 41 -6.48 11.73 0.90
N GLU A 42 -7.32 10.76 1.22
CA GLU A 42 -7.93 10.58 2.52
C GLU A 42 -6.85 10.30 3.56
N LYS A 43 -6.86 11.14 4.60
CA LYS A 43 -5.95 11.03 5.73
C LYS A 43 -6.12 9.69 6.41
N SER A 44 -5.01 9.15 6.92
CA SER A 44 -5.04 7.89 7.66
C SER A 44 -6.07 7.89 8.77
N TYR A 45 -6.30 9.02 9.49
CA TYR A 45 -7.25 9.13 10.64
C TYR A 45 -8.69 8.76 10.29
N VAL A 46 -9.04 8.74 9.00
CA VAL A 46 -10.30 8.19 8.52
C VAL A 46 -10.19 6.67 8.52
N SER A 47 -11.13 6.01 9.20
CA SER A 47 -11.18 4.54 9.22
C SER A 47 -11.06 3.97 7.81
N TRP A 48 -10.14 3.02 7.61
CA TRP A 48 -9.85 2.40 6.31
C TRP A 48 -11.08 1.82 5.61
N LYS A 49 -12.10 1.39 6.38
CA LYS A 49 -13.38 0.90 5.85
C LYS A 49 -14.15 1.97 5.07
N ASN A 50 -13.89 3.24 5.38
CA ASN A 50 -14.51 4.39 4.73
C ASN A 50 -13.63 5.02 3.64
N ARG A 51 -12.39 4.56 3.50
CA ARG A 51 -11.43 4.99 2.48
C ARG A 51 -11.53 4.12 1.23
N ASP A 52 -10.89 4.54 0.13
CA ASP A 52 -10.82 3.73 -1.10
C ASP A 52 -10.12 2.40 -0.85
N LEU A 53 -9.18 2.35 0.10
CA LEU A 53 -8.60 1.11 0.61
C LEU A 53 -9.65 0.04 0.92
N GLY A 54 -10.63 0.35 1.78
CA GLY A 54 -11.66 -0.60 2.19
C GLY A 54 -12.81 -0.73 1.20
N LYS A 55 -13.20 0.36 0.52
CA LYS A 55 -14.37 0.38 -0.37
C LYS A 55 -14.12 -0.17 -1.76
N THR A 56 -12.91 0.00 -2.27
CA THR A 56 -12.61 -0.23 -3.70
C THR A 56 -11.44 -1.17 -3.86
N ILE A 57 -10.31 -0.86 -3.22
CA ILE A 57 -9.04 -1.56 -3.47
C ILE A 57 -9.09 -2.97 -2.90
N LEU A 58 -9.34 -3.11 -1.59
CA LEU A 58 -9.37 -4.41 -0.94
C LEU A 58 -10.41 -5.36 -1.56
N PRO A 59 -11.65 -4.93 -1.90
CA PRO A 59 -12.59 -5.75 -2.65
C PRO A 59 -12.11 -6.17 -4.04
N SER A 60 -11.34 -5.33 -4.75
CA SER A 60 -10.87 -5.61 -6.12
C SER A 60 -9.73 -6.63 -6.21
N LEU A 61 -9.06 -6.93 -5.10
CA LEU A 61 -7.93 -7.85 -5.03
C LEU A 61 -8.40 -9.29 -4.94
N ASN A 62 -7.69 -10.15 -5.65
CA ASN A 62 -7.89 -11.59 -5.70
C ASN A 62 -6.72 -12.34 -5.05
N GLU A 63 -6.95 -13.62 -4.78
CA GLU A 63 -5.91 -14.53 -4.29
C GLU A 63 -4.65 -14.47 -5.16
N GLY A 64 -3.49 -14.37 -4.50
CA GLY A 64 -2.18 -14.30 -5.13
C GLY A 64 -1.77 -12.91 -5.62
N ASP A 65 -2.67 -11.93 -5.69
CA ASP A 65 -2.31 -10.55 -6.03
C ASP A 65 -1.26 -9.99 -5.04
N ASN A 66 -0.42 -9.08 -5.53
CA ASN A 66 0.61 -8.42 -4.74
C ASN A 66 0.16 -6.99 -4.43
N PHE A 67 0.07 -6.66 -3.16
CA PHE A 67 -0.23 -5.33 -2.66
C PHE A 67 1.03 -4.71 -2.06
N ILE A 68 1.44 -3.56 -2.60
CA ILE A 68 2.70 -2.89 -2.25
C ILE A 68 2.36 -1.50 -1.72
N VAL A 69 2.86 -1.19 -0.53
CA VAL A 69 2.66 0.10 0.14
C VAL A 69 3.97 0.56 0.76
N SER A 70 4.17 1.87 0.88
CA SER A 70 5.41 2.45 1.42
C SER A 70 5.64 2.10 2.90
N ASP A 71 4.58 2.08 3.70
CA ASP A 71 4.61 1.75 5.13
C ASP A 71 3.24 1.32 5.68
N GLY A 72 3.24 0.57 6.78
CA GLY A 72 2.03 0.09 7.47
C GLY A 72 1.14 1.21 8.03
N ALA A 73 1.70 2.40 8.33
CA ALA A 73 0.93 3.56 8.76
C ALA A 73 -0.05 4.10 7.69
N LYS A 74 0.09 3.67 6.43
CA LYS A 74 -0.86 4.03 5.35
C LYS A 74 -2.13 3.17 5.37
N LEU A 75 -2.12 2.05 6.12
CA LEU A 75 -3.23 1.10 6.19
C LEU A 75 -4.20 1.41 7.32
N GLY A 76 -3.74 1.95 8.44
CA GLY A 76 -4.56 2.26 9.61
C GLY A 76 -3.91 3.29 10.52
N ASN A 77 -4.66 3.78 11.51
CA ASN A 77 -4.22 4.84 12.43
C ASN A 77 -3.42 4.40 13.62
N SER A 78 -3.39 3.11 13.83
CA SER A 78 -2.76 2.48 14.95
C SER A 78 -2.35 1.08 14.54
N THR A 79 -1.39 0.51 15.27
CA THR A 79 -0.96 -0.86 15.03
C THR A 79 -2.14 -1.85 15.02
N PRO A 80 -3.11 -1.81 15.97
CA PRO A 80 -4.27 -2.69 15.91
C PRO A 80 -5.13 -2.50 14.64
N GLU A 81 -5.32 -1.27 14.17
CA GLU A 81 -6.07 -1.06 12.92
C GLU A 81 -5.31 -1.61 11.71
N THR A 82 -3.99 -1.39 11.64
CA THR A 82 -3.14 -1.95 10.60
C THR A 82 -3.18 -3.48 10.63
N ASP A 83 -3.09 -4.10 11.81
CA ASP A 83 -3.16 -5.56 11.96
C ASP A 83 -4.49 -6.13 11.48
N VAL A 84 -5.60 -5.46 11.79
CA VAL A 84 -6.93 -5.85 11.28
C VAL A 84 -6.95 -5.79 9.75
N VAL A 85 -6.41 -4.75 9.12
CA VAL A 85 -6.32 -4.66 7.66
C VAL A 85 -5.47 -5.79 7.08
N LEU A 86 -4.32 -6.09 7.71
CA LEU A 86 -3.46 -7.20 7.29
C LEU A 86 -4.15 -8.56 7.42
N MET A 87 -4.99 -8.76 8.44
CA MET A 87 -5.81 -9.97 8.55
C MET A 87 -6.78 -10.13 7.39
N TYR A 88 -7.39 -9.03 6.89
CA TYR A 88 -8.25 -9.10 5.70
C TYR A 88 -7.46 -9.44 4.43
N PHE A 89 -6.25 -8.90 4.27
CA PHE A 89 -5.37 -9.30 3.15
C PHE A 89 -4.97 -10.79 3.25
N ALA A 90 -4.65 -11.26 4.46
CA ALA A 90 -4.27 -12.65 4.70
C ALA A 90 -5.44 -13.62 4.44
N ASP A 91 -6.66 -13.29 4.87
CA ASP A 91 -7.86 -14.08 4.60
C ASP A 91 -8.14 -14.21 3.08
N LYS A 92 -7.87 -13.13 2.34
CA LYS A 92 -7.91 -13.11 0.86
C LYS A 92 -6.70 -13.76 0.18
N GLN A 93 -5.68 -14.18 0.94
CA GLN A 93 -4.42 -14.70 0.41
C GLN A 93 -3.73 -13.73 -0.56
N VAL A 94 -3.77 -12.43 -0.24
CA VAL A 94 -3.05 -11.37 -0.95
C VAL A 94 -1.67 -11.21 -0.31
N ASN A 95 -0.63 -11.11 -1.13
CA ASN A 95 0.72 -10.86 -0.65
C ASN A 95 0.88 -9.37 -0.34
N VAL A 96 1.30 -9.02 0.87
CA VAL A 96 1.49 -7.61 1.28
C VAL A 96 2.98 -7.30 1.46
N TYR A 97 3.44 -6.23 0.82
CA TYR A 97 4.83 -5.77 0.87
C TYR A 97 4.93 -4.34 1.38
N PHE A 98 5.86 -4.11 2.30
CA PHE A 98 6.22 -2.78 2.80
C PHE A 98 7.50 -2.27 2.12
N ALA A 99 7.34 -1.39 1.13
CA ALA A 99 8.42 -0.72 0.42
C ALA A 99 8.99 0.46 1.25
N LYS A 100 9.68 0.13 2.34
CA LYS A 100 10.19 1.12 3.30
C LYS A 100 11.13 2.14 2.63
N ILE A 101 10.86 3.42 2.89
CA ILE A 101 11.77 4.51 2.54
C ILE A 101 13.07 4.35 3.33
N ARG A 102 14.20 4.24 2.63
CA ARG A 102 15.54 4.20 3.24
C ARG A 102 16.13 5.61 3.25
N MET A 103 16.08 6.29 4.39
CA MET A 103 16.77 7.56 4.59
C MET A 103 18.15 7.33 5.18
N LYS A 104 19.16 8.01 4.63
CA LYS A 104 20.50 8.13 5.22
C LYS A 104 20.75 9.60 5.51
N ILE A 105 21.02 9.93 6.77
CA ILE A 105 21.55 11.24 7.16
C ILE A 105 23.08 11.12 7.08
N LEU A 106 23.71 12.07 6.38
CA LEU A 106 25.16 12.17 6.25
C LEU A 106 25.77 12.90 7.44
#